data_AF-A0A1H9D6Z9-F1
#
_entry.id   AF-A0A1H9D6Z9-F1
#
_cell.length_a   1.000
_cell.length_b   1.000
_cell.length_c   1.000
_cell.angle_alpha   90.00
_cell.angle_beta   90.00
_cell.angle_gamma   90.00
#
_symmetry.space_group_name_H-M   'P 1'
#
loop_
_entity.id
_entity.type
_entity.pdbx_description
1 polymer ?
#
loop_
_entity_poly.entity_id
_entity_poly.type
_entity_poly.pdbx_seq_one_letter_code
_entity_poly.pdbx_strand_id
1 'polypeptide(L)'
;MINFLLMLLGQIIVYMLIMLGDEYAGFLLAVIIGAICFGIWAISHIVEWIEPSRVNKNYYRYMLAGWVGPAIAVLGFILLRGEISWLT
;
A
#
# COMPACT_ATOMS: atom_id res chain seq x y z
N MET A 1 -8.67 7.29 -14.26
CA MET A 1 -7.79 8.10 -13.37
C MET A 1 -8.50 8.41 -12.06
N ILE A 2 -9.73 8.94 -12.09
CA ILE A 2 -10.53 9.23 -10.89
C ILE A 2 -10.70 8.01 -9.96
N ASN A 3 -11.01 6.84 -10.52
CA ASN A 3 -11.20 5.59 -9.74
C ASN A 3 -9.92 5.12 -9.03
N PHE A 4 -8.75 5.34 -9.63
CA PHE A 4 -7.48 4.96 -9.03
C PHE A 4 -7.16 5.84 -7.82
N LEU A 5 -7.37 7.14 -7.96
CA LEU A 5 -7.11 8.13 -6.92
C LEU A 5 -8.05 7.92 -5.72
N LEU A 6 -9.33 7.65 -5.99
CA LEU A 6 -10.30 7.26 -4.96
C LEU A 6 -9.90 5.98 -4.23
N MET A 7 -9.39 4.97 -4.94
CA MET A 7 -8.93 3.73 -4.33
C MET A 7 -7.73 3.97 -3.41
N LEU A 8 -6.77 4.78 -3.84
CA LEU A 8 -5.56 5.11 -3.08
C LEU A 8 -5.93 5.91 -1.82
N LEU A 9 -6.76 6.96 -1.96
CA LEU A 9 -7.27 7.73 -0.82
C LEU A 9 -8.07 6.86 0.16
N GLY A 10 -8.94 5.99 -0.37
CA GLY A 10 -9.72 5.06 0.45
C GLY A 10 -8.83 4.15 1.28
N GLN A 11 -7.78 3.58 0.69
CA GLN A 11 -6.81 2.76 1.43
C GLN A 11 -6.09 3.57 2.50
N ILE A 12 -5.60 4.77 2.19
CA ILE A 12 -4.91 5.62 3.17
C ILE A 12 -5.82 5.89 4.37
N ILE A 13 -7.07 6.30 4.13
CA ILE A 13 -8.04 6.60 5.18
C ILE A 13 -8.31 5.35 6.02
N VAL A 14 -8.57 4.20 5.38
CA VAL A 14 -8.86 2.95 6.08
C VAL A 14 -7.68 2.52 6.97
N TYR A 15 -6.46 2.49 6.45
CA TYR A 15 -5.29 2.09 7.24
C TYR A 15 -5.03 3.06 8.40
N MET A 16 -5.16 4.38 8.18
CA MET A 16 -5.03 5.36 9.27
C MET A 16 -6.11 5.20 10.33
N LEU A 17 -7.36 4.92 9.95
CA LEU A 17 -8.44 4.65 10.91
C LEU A 17 -8.18 3.38 11.72
N ILE A 18 -7.68 2.32 11.08
CA ILE A 18 -7.32 1.08 11.79
C ILE A 18 -6.17 1.37 12.76
N MET A 19 -5.11 2.06 12.34
CA MET A 19 -3.99 2.43 13.22
C MET A 19 -4.43 3.33 14.39
N LEU A 20 -5.41 4.20 14.18
CA LEU A 20 -5.97 5.04 15.24
C LEU A 20 -6.72 4.20 16.29
N GLY A 21 -7.36 3.10 15.89
CA GLY A 21 -8.07 2.20 16.79
C GLY A 21 -7.15 1.18 17.48
N ASP A 22 -6.27 0.55 16.72
CA ASP A 22 -5.22 -0.35 17.19
C ASP A 22 -3.99 -0.18 16.30
N GLU A 23 -2.99 0.50 16.85
CA GLU A 23 -1.79 0.88 16.13
C GLU A 23 -0.93 -0.31 15.72
N TYR A 24 -0.82 -1.31 16.59
CA TYR A 24 -0.04 -2.51 16.32
C TYR A 24 -0.65 -3.32 15.19
N ALA A 25 -1.96 -3.60 15.28
CA ALA A 25 -2.69 -4.32 14.25
C ALA A 25 -2.70 -3.55 12.92
N GLY A 26 -2.95 -2.24 12.96
CA GLY A 26 -2.97 -1.39 11.77
C GLY A 26 -1.63 -1.34 11.05
N PHE A 27 -0.53 -1.18 11.80
CA PHE A 27 0.81 -1.20 11.24
C PHE A 27 1.16 -2.56 10.63
N LEU A 28 0.95 -3.65 11.36
CA LEU A 28 1.25 -4.98 10.85
C LEU A 28 0.48 -5.30 9.57
N LEU A 29 -0.81 -4.96 9.52
CA LEU A 29 -1.63 -5.13 8.32
C LEU A 29 -1.08 -4.31 7.15
N ALA A 30 -0.73 -3.04 7.39
CA ALA A 30 -0.19 -2.17 6.35
C ALA A 30 1.14 -2.71 5.78
N VAL A 31 2.03 -3.19 6.65
CA VAL A 31 3.33 -3.74 6.24
C VAL A 31 3.18 -5.07 5.50
N ILE A 32 2.40 -6.01 6.04
CA ILE A 32 2.23 -7.34 5.43
C ILE A 32 1.57 -7.22 4.05
N ILE A 33 0.43 -6.54 3.97
CA ILE A 33 -0.31 -6.39 2.70
C ILE A 33 0.51 -5.56 1.73
N GLY A 34 1.11 -4.46 2.20
CA GLY A 34 1.97 -3.61 1.38
C GLY A 34 3.17 -4.36 0.79
N ALA A 35 3.86 -5.17 1.60
CA ALA A 35 5.00 -5.96 1.15
C ALA A 35 4.61 -7.03 0.11
N ILE A 36 3.47 -7.71 0.31
CA ILE A 36 2.96 -8.68 -0.66
C ILE A 36 2.62 -7.99 -1.99
N CYS A 37 1.86 -6.90 -1.95
CA CYS A 37 1.51 -6.14 -3.14
C CYS A 37 2.75 -5.59 -3.86
N PHE A 38 3.75 -5.12 -3.11
CA PHE A 38 5.03 -4.66 -3.66
C PHE A 38 5.79 -5.80 -4.33
N GLY A 39 5.90 -6.96 -3.69
CA GLY A 39 6.59 -8.13 -4.26
C GLY A 39 5.94 -8.59 -5.56
N ILE A 40 4.61 -8.72 -5.59
CA ILE A 40 3.86 -9.08 -6.79
C ILE A 40 4.05 -8.01 -7.88
N TRP A 41 3.92 -6.72 -7.53
CA TRP A 41 4.10 -5.62 -8.47
C TRP A 41 5.51 -5.62 -9.06
N ALA A 42 6.54 -5.76 -8.23
CA ALA A 42 7.94 -5.76 -8.64
C ALA A 42 8.26 -6.94 -9.56
N ILE A 43 7.89 -8.16 -9.17
CA ILE A 43 8.11 -9.36 -9.98
C ILE A 43 7.37 -9.25 -11.32
N SER A 44 6.10 -8.85 -11.30
CA SER A 44 5.32 -8.69 -12.53
C SER A 44 5.97 -7.68 -13.47
N HIS A 45 6.47 -6.57 -12.92
CA HIS A 45 7.13 -5.53 -13.71
C HIS A 45 8.46 -5.99 -14.31
N ILE A 46 9.25 -6.76 -13.55
CA ILE A 46 10.50 -7.36 -14.03
C ILE A 46 10.22 -8.35 -15.17
N VAL A 47 9.21 -9.22 -15.01
CA VAL A 47 8.85 -10.21 -16.02
C VAL A 47 8.36 -9.55 -17.31
N GLU A 48 7.56 -8.49 -17.21
CA GLU A 48 7.07 -7.71 -18.36
C GLU A 48 8.21 -7.12 -19.20
N TRP A 49 9.35 -6.81 -18.59
CA TRP A 49 10.53 -6.31 -19.32
C TRP A 49 11.27 -7.40 -20.12
N ILE A 50 11.15 -8.66 -19.69
CA ILE A 50 11.78 -9.80 -20.38
C ILE A 50 10.87 -10.29 -21.49
N GLU A 51 9.59 -10.51 -21.17
CA GLU A 51 8.58 -10.99 -22.10
C GLU A 51 7.32 -10.13 -21.97
N PRO A 52 6.90 -9.41 -23.03
CA PRO A 52 5.71 -8.57 -22.96
C PRO A 52 4.49 -9.46 -22.69
N SER A 53 3.89 -9.28 -21.52
CA SER A 53 2.78 -10.13 -21.10
C SER A 53 1.47 -9.58 -21.68
N ARG A 54 0.48 -10.47 -21.85
CA ARG A 54 -0.89 -10.06 -22.21
C ARG A 54 -1.69 -9.53 -21.00
N VAL A 55 -1.03 -9.28 -19.85
CA VAL A 55 -1.71 -8.86 -18.62
C VAL A 55 -2.20 -7.43 -18.76
N ASN A 56 -3.44 -7.19 -18.32
CA ASN A 56 -4.07 -5.89 -18.42
C ASN A 56 -3.29 -4.84 -17.60
N LYS A 57 -2.98 -3.69 -18.23
CA LYS A 57 -2.30 -2.56 -17.58
C LYS A 57 -2.98 -2.06 -16.29
N ASN A 58 -4.28 -2.29 -16.13
CA ASN A 58 -5.00 -1.95 -14.90
C ASN A 58 -4.57 -2.81 -13.71
N TYR A 59 -4.15 -4.07 -13.92
CA TYR A 59 -3.65 -4.92 -12.85
C TYR A 59 -2.41 -4.31 -12.20
N TYR A 60 -1.44 -3.86 -12.99
CA TYR A 60 -0.24 -3.18 -12.52
C TYR A 60 -0.56 -1.91 -11.71
N ARG A 61 -1.58 -1.15 -12.13
CA ARG A 61 -2.05 0.03 -11.38
C ARG A 61 -2.66 -0.38 -10.04
N TYR A 62 -3.50 -1.41 -10.00
CA TYR A 62 -4.09 -1.85 -8.75
C TYR A 62 -3.05 -2.38 -7.76
N MET A 63 -2.07 -3.15 -8.23
CA MET A 63 -0.97 -3.62 -7.39
C MET A 63 -0.10 -2.47 -6.90
N LEU A 64 0.15 -1.46 -7.74
CA LEU A 64 0.87 -0.25 -7.33
C LEU A 64 0.14 0.49 -6.20
N ALA A 65 -1.17 0.74 -6.36
CA ALA A 65 -1.94 1.35 -5.28
C ALA A 65 -1.96 0.47 -4.02
N GLY A 66 -2.04 -0.85 -4.17
CA GLY A 66 -2.08 -1.81 -3.07
C GLY A 66 -0.87 -1.77 -2.13
N TRP A 67 0.31 -1.36 -2.60
CA TRP A 67 1.48 -1.15 -1.73
C TRP A 67 1.74 0.33 -1.41
N VAL A 68 1.46 1.24 -2.34
CA VAL A 68 1.66 2.68 -2.13
C VAL A 68 0.66 3.25 -1.11
N GLY A 69 -0.59 2.80 -1.11
CA GLY A 69 -1.62 3.22 -0.16
C GLY A 69 -1.23 2.95 1.30
N PRO A 70 -0.94 1.69 1.69
CA PRO A 70 -0.46 1.38 3.03
C PRO A 70 0.85 2.09 3.38
N ALA A 71 1.79 2.21 2.45
CA ALA A 71 3.06 2.91 2.70
C ALA A 71 2.84 4.40 3.03
N ILE A 72 1.98 5.09 2.26
CA ILE A 72 1.61 6.48 2.54
C ILE A 72 0.85 6.59 3.86
N ALA A 73 -0.02 5.63 4.19
CA ALA A 73 -0.75 5.63 5.45
C ALA A 73 0.21 5.53 6.65
N VAL A 74 1.18 4.61 6.61
CA VAL A 74 2.20 4.46 7.66
C VAL A 74 3.01 5.75 7.79
N LEU A 75 3.54 6.28 6.68
CA LEU A 75 4.34 7.51 6.69
C LEU A 75 3.53 8.70 7.19
N GLY A 76 2.28 8.85 6.76
CA GLY A 76 1.37 9.89 7.21
C GLY A 76 1.08 9.79 8.70
N PHE A 77 0.84 8.57 9.20
CA PHE A 77 0.61 8.33 10.62
C PHE A 77 1.83 8.72 11.47
N ILE A 78 3.04 8.33 11.06
CA ILE A 78 4.30 8.72 11.72
C ILE A 78 4.45 10.25 11.72
N LEU A 79 4.22 10.91 10.58
CA LEU A 79 4.39 12.36 10.46
C LEU A 79 3.38 13.14 11.30
N LEU A 80 2.15 12.63 11.46
CA LEU A 80 1.09 13.28 12.23
C LEU A 80 1.22 13.04 13.74
N ARG A 81 1.66 11.83 14.14
CA ARG A 81 1.72 11.42 15.55
C ARG A 81 3.11 11.55 16.17
N GLY A 82 4.14 11.72 15.35
CA GLY A 82 5.54 11.85 15.75
C GLY A 82 6.27 10.52 15.93
N GLU A 83 5.56 9.47 16.33
CA GLU A 83 6.12 8.15 16.59
C GLU A 83 5.13 7.02 16.30
N ILE A 84 5.66 5.79 16.30
CA ILE A 84 4.87 4.56 16.39
C ILE A 84 5.12 3.99 17.78
N SER A 85 4.15 4.14 18.68
CA SER A 85 4.34 3.97 20.13
C SER A 85 4.69 2.55 20.55
N TRP A 86 4.50 1.55 19.68
CA TRP A 86 4.86 0.17 19.98
C TRP A 86 6.24 -0.23 19.43
N LEU A 87 6.83 0.58 18.54
CA LEU A 87 8.19 0.38 18.00
C LEU A 87 9.28 1.02 18.87
N THR A 88 8.89 1.84 19.85
CA THR A 88 9.75 2.63 20.76
C THR A 88 9.40 2.33 22.21
#